data_AF-A0A662ZIR5-F1
#
_entry.id   AF-A0A662ZIR5-F1
#
_cell.length_a   1.000
_cell.length_b   1.000
_cell.length_c   1.000
_cell.angle_alpha   90.00
_cell.angle_beta   90.00
_cell.angle_gamma   90.00
#
_symmetry.space_group_name_H-M   'P 1'
#
loop_
_entity.id
_entity.type
_entity.pdbx_description
1 polymer ?
#
loop_
_entity_poly.entity_id
_entity_poly.type
_entity_poly.pdbx_seq_one_letter_code
_entity_poly.pdbx_strand_id
1 'polypeptide(L)'
;MATIKIIDSLTQFLSRKKITIQCHNFPDADTIGAGFALWRYFTDHGIDTRLVYGGSHVISKSNLCMFVDRLHIPIEHVADDFRADGLLITVDCQYYSSNIEHIEADEVLMIDHHRQGENIEKITGSDIRCFSCIKEQYGSCASVVYQLFQKSNYSMSLQTSTALYYGLYMDTNEFSEVRHPADREARDELVFDDRIFTLLKNSNLSPEELRQAGASLQNYDSRGRLAVIESVQCDPNVLGMIADMMIRVENITTAIVFNRLSGSDYDPEHSEIYKFSVRTCVGEVRANELAELIVAPRVNSVRIGGGGGHRLKAGGRVSVELFARYLEETGSDFTFNDYLYQVFEEYSSAAKIIYSDNYDLNELLPYAERYEETEYVMGYVCSTEIAEEGRHLLIRSRFGDVREKVSPDLYIMVNGRGDVVTVPRKEFSQRYCDCAGPLNMVEFSKYDEPRIVIDQSGRKFYLKDKLHCCTFRQPQYVWVVPIERLGRPVKLVDSKWASSDFRFGNISDYLIINEKNPSEITISDPGRFRAVYKKTVR
;
A
#
# COMPACT_ATOMS: atom_id res chain seq x y z
N MET A 1 -27.58 3.83 17.11
CA MET A 1 -26.43 3.19 16.42
C MET A 1 -25.47 4.29 16.05
N ALA A 2 -24.27 4.28 16.64
CA ALA A 2 -23.24 5.25 16.31
C ALA A 2 -22.85 5.06 14.83
N THR A 3 -22.98 6.13 14.04
CA THR A 3 -22.51 6.16 12.65
C THR A 3 -21.12 6.78 12.63
N ILE A 4 -20.16 6.11 11.99
CA ILE A 4 -18.82 6.65 11.79
C ILE A 4 -18.91 7.76 10.75
N LYS A 5 -18.55 8.99 11.13
CA LYS A 5 -18.58 10.14 10.24
C LYS A 5 -17.24 10.27 9.50
N ILE A 6 -17.27 10.17 8.18
CA ILE A 6 -16.08 10.43 7.34
C ILE A 6 -15.77 11.93 7.37
N ILE A 7 -14.50 12.27 7.48
CA ILE A 7 -14.03 13.67 7.52
C ILE A 7 -13.00 13.95 6.42
N ASP A 8 -12.98 15.21 5.99
CA ASP A 8 -12.07 15.74 4.98
C ASP A 8 -11.29 16.96 5.46
N SER A 9 -11.57 17.49 6.65
CA SER A 9 -10.88 18.63 7.25
C SER A 9 -10.79 18.51 8.78
N LEU A 10 -9.68 19.01 9.33
CA LEU A 10 -9.43 19.09 10.78
C LEU A 10 -10.12 20.29 11.43
N THR A 11 -10.53 21.30 10.64
CA THR A 11 -11.10 22.55 11.14
C THR A 11 -12.32 22.35 12.05
N GLN A 12 -13.12 21.31 11.79
CA GLN A 12 -14.28 21.00 12.63
C GLN A 12 -13.91 20.62 14.06
N PHE A 13 -12.65 20.26 14.35
CA PHE A 13 -12.15 19.86 15.67
C PHE A 13 -11.49 21.01 16.45
N LEU A 14 -11.34 22.20 15.84
CA LEU A 14 -10.73 23.37 16.50
C LEU A 14 -11.55 23.92 17.68
N SER A 15 -12.78 23.46 17.87
CA SER A 15 -13.62 23.81 19.02
C SER A 15 -13.38 22.96 20.27
N ARG A 16 -12.55 21.89 20.18
CA ARG A 16 -12.23 21.04 21.33
C ARG A 16 -11.23 21.75 22.24
N LYS A 17 -11.34 21.51 23.54
CA LYS A 17 -10.43 22.09 24.55
C LYS A 17 -9.20 21.23 24.80
N LYS A 18 -9.37 19.91 24.74
CA LYS A 18 -8.36 18.90 25.00
C LYS A 18 -8.38 17.85 23.90
N ILE A 19 -7.19 17.48 23.44
CA ILE A 19 -6.97 16.47 22.42
C ILE A 19 -5.81 15.55 22.85
N THR A 20 -6.02 14.24 22.75
CA THR A 20 -4.96 13.25 22.89
C THR A 20 -4.71 12.62 21.53
N ILE A 21 -3.48 12.62 21.05
CA ILE A 21 -3.06 11.93 19.83
C ILE A 21 -2.30 10.67 20.25
N GLN A 22 -2.74 9.52 19.78
CA GLN A 22 -2.20 8.22 20.16
C GLN A 22 -1.59 7.50 18.96
N CYS A 23 -0.31 7.16 19.08
CA CYS A 23 0.39 6.24 18.18
C CYS A 23 0.16 4.77 18.59
N HIS A 24 0.46 3.83 17.68
CA HIS A 24 0.42 2.40 17.98
C HIS A 24 1.50 1.96 18.99
N ASN A 25 1.38 0.75 19.56
CA ASN A 25 2.20 0.25 20.68
C ASN A 25 3.68 0.05 20.36
N PHE A 26 4.03 0.01 19.08
CA PHE A 26 5.40 -0.12 18.59
C PHE A 26 5.70 1.02 17.63
N PRO A 27 5.71 2.29 18.09
CA PRO A 27 5.70 3.44 17.20
C PRO A 27 6.85 3.41 16.20
N ASP A 28 6.55 3.55 14.92
CA ASP A 28 7.55 3.77 13.88
C ASP A 28 7.65 5.25 13.51
N ALA A 29 8.40 5.57 12.46
CA ALA A 29 8.61 6.95 12.05
C ALA A 29 7.34 7.60 11.49
N ASP A 30 6.41 6.85 10.91
CA ASP A 30 5.23 7.39 10.27
C ASP A 30 4.19 7.82 11.31
N THR A 31 3.84 6.94 12.25
CA THR A 31 2.94 7.30 13.35
C THR A 31 3.50 8.44 14.21
N ILE A 32 4.82 8.44 14.49
CA ILE A 32 5.47 9.50 15.28
C ILE A 32 5.45 10.81 14.50
N GLY A 33 5.77 10.78 13.20
CA GLY A 33 5.82 11.97 12.35
C GLY A 33 4.45 12.59 12.10
N ALA A 34 3.46 11.76 11.76
CA ALA A 34 2.07 12.16 11.58
C ALA A 34 1.45 12.66 12.90
N GLY A 35 1.72 11.96 14.01
CA GLY A 35 1.27 12.36 15.35
C GLY A 35 1.88 13.70 15.79
N PHE A 36 3.18 13.92 15.58
CA PHE A 36 3.83 15.20 15.85
C PHE A 36 3.24 16.33 15.00
N ALA A 37 2.96 16.06 13.72
CA ALA A 37 2.36 17.06 12.85
C ALA A 37 0.97 17.49 13.36
N LEU A 38 0.10 16.53 13.69
CA LEU A 38 -1.20 16.80 14.28
C LEU A 38 -1.07 17.54 15.62
N TRP A 39 -0.10 17.16 16.46
CA TRP A 39 0.19 17.84 17.72
C TRP A 39 0.53 19.31 17.49
N ARG A 40 1.41 19.62 16.52
CA ARG A 40 1.73 21.01 16.13
C ARG A 40 0.50 21.75 15.62
N TYR A 41 -0.31 21.13 14.77
CA TYR A 41 -1.53 21.74 14.25
C TYR A 41 -2.47 22.21 15.36
N PHE A 42 -2.79 21.34 16.33
CA PHE A 42 -3.73 21.69 17.39
C PHE A 42 -3.11 22.64 18.44
N THR A 43 -1.83 22.48 18.78
CA THR A 43 -1.15 23.40 19.71
C THR A 43 -0.97 24.80 19.13
N ASP A 44 -0.69 24.94 17.84
CA ASP A 44 -0.60 26.24 17.17
C ASP A 44 -1.98 26.96 17.13
N HIS A 45 -3.08 26.22 17.28
CA HIS A 45 -4.44 26.76 17.47
C HIS A 45 -4.84 26.94 18.95
N GLY A 46 -3.92 26.75 19.90
CA GLY A 46 -4.15 26.98 21.33
C GLY A 46 -4.92 25.87 22.06
N ILE A 47 -4.95 24.66 21.51
CA ILE A 47 -5.63 23.50 22.12
C ILE A 47 -4.64 22.72 22.98
N ASP A 48 -5.06 22.35 24.19
CA ASP A 48 -4.29 21.49 25.10
C ASP A 48 -4.17 20.09 24.48
N THR A 49 -3.00 19.79 23.91
CA THR A 49 -2.79 18.61 23.08
C THR A 49 -1.63 17.78 23.61
N ARG A 50 -1.84 16.47 23.74
CA ARG A 50 -0.81 15.50 24.13
C ARG A 50 -0.55 14.51 23.00
N LEU A 51 0.71 14.09 22.86
CA LEU A 51 1.12 13.03 21.93
C LEU A 51 1.62 11.84 22.76
N VAL A 52 0.96 10.69 22.63
CA VAL A 52 1.18 9.54 23.50
C VAL A 52 1.27 8.23 22.72
N TYR A 53 1.85 7.20 23.35
CA TYR A 53 1.73 5.81 22.94
C TYR A 53 1.71 4.91 24.17
N GLY A 54 1.03 3.77 24.08
CA GLY A 54 0.93 2.78 25.15
C GLY A 54 1.65 1.48 24.82
N GLY A 55 1.35 0.43 25.57
CA GLY A 55 1.92 -0.91 25.40
C GLY A 55 3.25 -1.10 26.14
N SER A 56 3.77 -2.33 26.12
CA SER A 56 4.93 -2.73 26.93
C SER A 56 6.29 -2.28 26.39
N HIS A 57 6.36 -1.78 25.16
CA HIS A 57 7.62 -1.50 24.48
C HIS A 57 7.94 -0.01 24.49
N VAL A 58 9.12 0.35 24.98
CA VAL A 58 9.64 1.73 24.94
C VAL A 58 10.43 1.94 23.66
N ILE A 59 10.27 3.11 23.01
CA ILE A 59 11.07 3.51 21.84
C ILE A 59 12.56 3.43 22.19
N SER A 60 13.25 2.47 21.59
CA SER A 60 14.66 2.16 21.86
C SER A 60 15.52 2.09 20.59
N LYS A 61 14.91 2.05 19.41
CA LYS A 61 15.63 2.01 18.12
C LYS A 61 16.38 3.31 17.89
N SER A 62 17.67 3.23 17.56
CA SER A 62 18.58 4.38 17.50
C SER A 62 18.08 5.51 16.61
N ASN A 63 17.59 5.19 15.41
CA ASN A 63 17.06 6.18 14.48
C ASN A 63 15.79 6.87 15.01
N LEU A 64 14.92 6.14 15.71
CA LEU A 64 13.69 6.70 16.30
C LEU A 64 13.99 7.56 17.54
N CYS A 65 14.91 7.12 18.41
CA CYS A 65 15.37 7.95 19.53
C CYS A 65 16.00 9.26 19.01
N MET A 66 16.83 9.17 17.96
CA MET A 66 17.38 10.35 17.30
C MET A 66 16.31 11.20 16.63
N PHE A 67 15.28 10.59 16.02
CA PHE A 67 14.18 11.31 15.39
C PHE A 67 13.41 12.16 16.40
N VAL A 68 13.04 11.55 17.54
CA VAL A 68 12.36 12.21 18.66
C VAL A 68 13.22 13.33 19.24
N ASP A 69 14.50 13.07 19.53
CA ASP A 69 15.42 14.05 20.11
C ASP A 69 15.68 15.24 19.18
N ARG A 70 16.03 14.98 17.90
CA ARG A 70 16.44 16.02 16.95
C ARG A 70 15.30 16.95 16.53
N LEU A 71 14.07 16.46 16.53
CA LEU A 71 12.88 17.27 16.23
C LEU A 71 12.14 17.74 17.47
N HIS A 72 12.63 17.42 18.67
CA HIS A 72 12.00 17.76 19.95
C HIS A 72 10.53 17.31 20.01
N ILE A 73 10.26 16.07 19.60
CA ILE A 73 8.91 15.52 19.55
C ILE A 73 8.46 15.21 20.99
N PRO A 74 7.34 15.80 21.47
CA PRO A 74 6.86 15.62 22.84
C PRO A 74 6.02 14.35 22.95
N ILE A 75 6.57 13.21 22.51
CA ILE A 75 5.90 11.91 22.60
C ILE A 75 6.12 11.30 23.98
N GLU A 76 5.04 10.86 24.61
CA GLU A 76 5.04 10.30 25.96
C GLU A 76 4.63 8.83 25.95
N HIS A 77 5.38 7.98 26.67
CA HIS A 77 4.95 6.62 26.97
C HIS A 77 4.00 6.65 28.17
N VAL A 78 2.76 6.20 28.00
CA VAL A 78 1.74 6.25 29.05
C VAL A 78 1.50 4.87 29.66
N ALA A 79 1.08 4.86 30.93
CA ALA A 79 0.69 3.64 31.64
C ALA A 79 -0.66 3.10 31.16
N ASP A 80 -0.92 1.83 31.44
CA ASP A 80 -2.11 1.09 30.99
C ASP A 80 -3.44 1.69 31.51
N ASP A 81 -3.42 2.46 32.62
CA ASP A 81 -4.60 3.10 33.20
C ASP A 81 -4.88 4.51 32.67
N PHE A 82 -4.15 4.93 31.63
CA PHE A 82 -4.29 6.25 31.03
C PHE A 82 -5.66 6.44 30.36
N ARG A 83 -6.26 7.61 30.56
CA ARG A 83 -7.53 8.01 29.93
C ARG A 83 -7.36 9.30 29.15
N ALA A 84 -8.00 9.38 27.98
CA ALA A 84 -8.02 10.60 27.20
C ALA A 84 -9.14 11.53 27.69
N ASP A 85 -8.79 12.79 27.91
CA ASP A 85 -9.77 13.84 28.14
C ASP A 85 -10.16 14.48 26.80
N GLY A 86 -11.44 14.41 26.41
CA GLY A 86 -11.93 15.04 25.18
C GLY A 86 -11.81 14.16 23.94
N LEU A 87 -11.23 14.69 22.86
CA LEU A 87 -11.08 13.96 21.60
C LEU A 87 -9.80 13.12 21.61
N LEU A 88 -9.94 11.83 21.38
CA LEU A 88 -8.83 10.94 21.07
C LEU A 88 -8.64 10.85 19.55
N ILE A 89 -7.41 11.07 19.08
CA ILE A 89 -7.03 10.88 17.68
C ILE A 89 -6.08 9.69 17.62
N THR A 90 -6.49 8.58 17.01
CA THR A 90 -5.56 7.49 16.71
C THR A 90 -4.91 7.77 15.36
N VAL A 91 -3.58 7.68 15.32
CA VAL A 91 -2.80 8.00 14.12
C VAL A 91 -1.99 6.79 13.67
N ASP A 92 -2.15 6.44 12.40
CA ASP A 92 -1.54 5.24 11.80
C ASP A 92 -1.96 3.93 12.48
N CYS A 93 -3.14 3.98 13.10
CA CYS A 93 -3.81 2.85 13.71
C CYS A 93 -5.28 3.19 13.92
N GLN A 94 -6.10 2.14 14.08
CA GLN A 94 -7.54 2.26 14.27
C GLN A 94 -7.92 1.91 15.71
N TYR A 95 -8.96 2.58 16.20
CA TYR A 95 -9.54 2.32 17.50
C TYR A 95 -10.02 0.86 17.60
N TYR A 96 -9.60 0.14 18.65
CA TYR A 96 -9.74 -1.33 18.81
C TYR A 96 -8.88 -2.22 17.91
N SER A 97 -7.87 -1.69 17.23
CA SER A 97 -6.86 -2.56 16.58
C SER A 97 -6.06 -3.34 17.63
N SER A 98 -5.48 -4.48 17.25
CA SER A 98 -4.64 -5.28 18.17
C SER A 98 -3.26 -4.67 18.44
N ASN A 99 -2.85 -3.69 17.62
CA ASN A 99 -1.56 -3.02 17.72
C ASN A 99 -1.62 -1.71 18.53
N ILE A 100 -2.72 -1.41 19.22
CA ILE A 100 -2.89 -0.18 20.02
C ILE A 100 -3.40 -0.53 21.43
N GLU A 101 -2.86 0.14 22.44
CA GLU A 101 -3.35 0.12 23.82
C GLU A 101 -4.70 0.82 23.87
N HIS A 102 -5.69 0.23 24.53
CA HIS A 102 -7.03 0.80 24.51
C HIS A 102 -7.14 1.96 25.51
N ILE A 103 -7.04 3.19 25.01
CA ILE A 103 -7.31 4.40 25.79
C ILE A 103 -8.80 4.75 25.69
N GLU A 104 -9.50 4.73 26.82
CA GLU A 104 -10.92 5.10 26.89
C GLU A 104 -11.13 6.59 26.50
N ALA A 105 -12.11 6.83 25.62
CA ALA A 105 -12.49 8.17 25.14
C ALA A 105 -13.98 8.23 24.72
N ASP A 106 -14.59 9.41 24.86
CA ASP A 106 -15.99 9.66 24.46
C ASP A 106 -16.12 10.05 22.97
N GLU A 107 -15.08 10.64 22.40
CA GLU A 107 -15.00 11.07 21.00
C GLU A 107 -13.69 10.58 20.39
N VAL A 108 -13.75 9.92 19.23
CA VAL A 108 -12.59 9.33 18.56
C VAL A 108 -12.50 9.75 17.10
N LEU A 109 -11.32 10.14 16.64
CA LEU A 109 -10.98 10.33 15.23
C LEU A 109 -9.86 9.37 14.83
N MET A 110 -10.13 8.50 13.85
CA MET A 110 -9.10 7.62 13.29
C MET A 110 -8.52 8.23 12.02
N ILE A 111 -7.20 8.42 11.96
CA ILE A 111 -6.46 8.86 10.78
C ILE A 111 -5.48 7.74 10.43
N ASP A 112 -5.67 7.09 9.29
CA ASP A 112 -4.95 5.86 8.95
C ASP A 112 -4.86 5.66 7.43
N HIS A 113 -3.92 4.83 6.99
CA HIS A 113 -3.78 4.38 5.59
C HIS A 113 -3.87 2.86 5.45
N HIS A 114 -4.02 2.11 6.54
CA HIS A 114 -4.29 0.68 6.49
C HIS A 114 -5.74 0.37 6.11
N ARG A 115 -6.00 -0.89 5.73
CA ARG A 115 -7.37 -1.35 5.48
C ARG A 115 -8.23 -1.19 6.72
N GLN A 116 -9.50 -0.84 6.52
CA GLN A 116 -10.43 -0.71 7.63
C GLN A 116 -10.53 -2.03 8.41
N GLY A 117 -10.27 -1.96 9.72
CA GLY A 117 -10.10 -3.14 10.58
C GLY A 117 -11.41 -3.90 10.85
N GLU A 118 -11.27 -5.18 11.20
CA GLU A 118 -12.37 -6.11 11.46
C GLU A 118 -13.24 -5.74 12.68
N ASN A 119 -12.76 -4.85 13.56
CA ASN A 119 -13.42 -4.46 14.82
C ASN A 119 -14.39 -3.28 14.69
N ILE A 120 -14.77 -2.88 13.47
CA ILE A 120 -15.70 -1.75 13.25
C ILE A 120 -17.06 -1.96 13.94
N GLU A 121 -17.47 -3.22 14.13
CA GLU A 121 -18.71 -3.58 14.82
C GLU A 121 -18.71 -3.18 16.30
N LYS A 122 -17.54 -3.22 16.96
CA LYS A 122 -17.39 -2.75 18.35
C LYS A 122 -17.63 -1.25 18.46
N ILE A 123 -17.25 -0.50 17.42
CA ILE A 123 -17.47 0.94 17.34
C ILE A 123 -18.95 1.25 17.12
N THR A 124 -19.59 0.61 16.14
CA THR A 124 -20.99 0.91 15.76
C THR A 124 -22.01 0.49 16.83
N GLY A 125 -21.62 -0.45 17.71
CA GLY A 125 -22.38 -0.87 18.89
C GLY A 125 -22.17 -0.05 20.16
N SER A 126 -21.26 0.94 20.15
CA SER A 126 -20.94 1.79 21.31
C SER A 126 -21.65 3.16 21.24
N ASP A 127 -21.69 3.88 22.37
CA ASP A 127 -22.17 5.28 22.44
C ASP A 127 -21.07 6.31 22.07
N ILE A 128 -19.93 5.85 21.55
CA ILE A 128 -18.77 6.68 21.22
C ILE A 128 -19.03 7.46 19.93
N ARG A 129 -18.69 8.74 19.91
CA ARG A 129 -18.76 9.55 18.69
C ARG A 129 -17.51 9.34 17.85
N CYS A 130 -17.64 8.59 16.76
CA CYS A 130 -16.50 8.23 15.91
C CYS A 130 -16.45 8.96 14.57
N PHE A 131 -15.24 9.36 14.21
CA PHE A 131 -14.88 9.97 12.94
C PHE A 131 -13.76 9.17 12.27
N SER A 132 -13.67 9.23 10.94
CA SER A 132 -12.60 8.54 10.22
C SER A 132 -12.08 9.34 9.02
N CYS A 133 -10.77 9.27 8.81
CA CYS A 133 -10.08 9.65 7.59
C CYS A 133 -9.10 8.51 7.23
N ILE A 134 -9.64 7.46 6.61
CA ILE A 134 -8.87 6.27 6.22
C ILE A 134 -8.61 6.31 4.72
N LYS A 135 -7.34 6.21 4.31
CA LYS A 135 -6.90 6.29 2.91
C LYS A 135 -6.06 5.07 2.52
N GLU A 136 -6.72 3.93 2.35
CA GLU A 136 -6.11 2.62 2.05
C GLU A 136 -5.13 2.56 0.85
N GLN A 137 -5.17 3.56 -0.03
CA GLN A 137 -4.32 3.62 -1.22
C GLN A 137 -3.08 4.49 -1.04
N TYR A 138 -2.96 5.19 0.09
CA TYR A 138 -1.82 6.07 0.35
C TYR A 138 -0.71 5.22 0.95
N GLY A 139 0.52 5.51 0.56
CA GLY A 139 1.69 4.76 1.00
C GLY A 139 2.13 5.06 2.43
N SER A 140 1.52 6.04 3.10
CA SER A 140 1.77 6.38 4.51
C SER A 140 0.62 7.19 5.11
N CYS A 141 0.49 7.18 6.42
CA CYS A 141 -0.33 8.09 7.20
C CYS A 141 0.20 9.55 7.11
N ALA A 142 1.51 9.77 6.96
CA ALA A 142 2.06 11.09 6.68
C ALA A 142 1.43 11.78 5.45
N SER A 143 1.16 11.03 4.37
CA SER A 143 0.43 11.55 3.20
C SER A 143 -1.00 11.96 3.52
N VAL A 144 -1.67 11.25 4.42
CA VAL A 144 -3.05 11.56 4.86
C VAL A 144 -3.06 12.87 5.64
N VAL A 145 -2.15 13.03 6.61
CA VAL A 145 -2.00 14.26 7.39
C VAL A 145 -1.61 15.43 6.51
N TYR A 146 -0.69 15.23 5.56
CA TYR A 146 -0.32 16.24 4.57
C TYR A 146 -1.56 16.74 3.80
N GLN A 147 -2.40 15.84 3.29
CA GLN A 147 -3.64 16.21 2.59
C GLN A 147 -4.60 17.00 3.50
N LEU A 148 -4.76 16.58 4.76
CA LEU A 148 -5.61 17.28 5.72
C LEU A 148 -5.12 18.70 6.00
N PHE A 149 -3.80 18.92 6.01
CA PHE A 149 -3.20 20.25 6.19
C PHE A 149 -3.40 21.14 4.97
N GLN A 150 -3.25 20.59 3.76
CA GLN A 150 -3.56 21.31 2.53
C GLN A 150 -5.01 21.79 2.52
N LYS A 151 -5.96 20.91 2.88
CA LYS A 151 -7.39 21.26 2.96
C LYS A 151 -7.70 22.26 4.09
N SER A 152 -6.89 22.28 5.13
CA SER A 152 -7.02 23.21 6.26
C SER A 152 -6.23 24.51 6.07
N ASN A 153 -5.56 24.70 4.91
CA ASN A 153 -4.66 25.81 4.63
C ASN A 153 -3.62 26.05 5.74
N TYR A 154 -3.11 24.97 6.34
CA TYR A 154 -2.16 25.06 7.44
C TYR A 154 -0.73 25.21 6.93
N SER A 155 -0.02 26.24 7.42
CA SER A 155 1.39 26.47 7.10
C SER A 155 2.27 25.71 8.09
N MET A 156 2.97 24.69 7.62
CA MET A 156 3.82 23.86 8.46
C MET A 156 5.16 24.54 8.78
N SER A 157 5.64 24.33 10.00
CA SER A 157 7.04 24.59 10.32
C SER A 157 7.98 23.61 9.59
N LEU A 158 9.24 24.00 9.39
CA LEU A 158 10.26 23.11 8.80
C LEU A 158 10.39 21.79 9.58
N GLN A 159 10.29 21.84 10.91
CA GLN A 159 10.34 20.64 11.76
C GLN A 159 9.16 19.71 11.51
N THR A 160 7.94 20.25 11.46
CA THR A 160 6.71 19.47 11.17
C THR A 160 6.79 18.81 9.80
N SER A 161 7.21 19.58 8.79
CA SER A 161 7.35 19.10 7.43
C SER A 161 8.47 18.04 7.31
N THR A 162 9.58 18.19 8.04
CA THR A 162 10.65 17.18 8.14
C THR A 162 10.14 15.88 8.77
N ALA A 163 9.30 15.96 9.80
CA ALA A 163 8.73 14.79 10.46
C ALA A 163 7.81 13.99 9.52
N LEU A 164 6.91 14.67 8.80
CA LEU A 164 6.06 14.04 7.78
C LEU A 164 6.89 13.45 6.65
N TYR A 165 7.91 14.16 6.19
CA TYR A 165 8.77 13.68 5.10
C TYR A 165 9.55 12.41 5.51
N TYR A 166 10.06 12.37 6.74
CA TYR A 166 10.75 11.19 7.25
C TYR A 166 9.80 10.00 7.44
N GLY A 167 8.59 10.23 7.96
CA GLY A 167 7.52 9.21 8.04
C GLY A 167 7.20 8.61 6.68
N LEU A 168 6.87 9.46 5.70
CA LEU A 168 6.62 9.05 4.31
C LEU A 168 7.79 8.25 3.73
N TYR A 169 9.04 8.71 3.92
CA TYR A 169 10.23 8.02 3.42
C TYR A 169 10.37 6.61 4.00
N MET A 170 10.16 6.46 5.31
CA MET A 170 10.32 5.18 6.00
C MET A 170 9.24 4.19 5.58
N ASP A 171 7.98 4.65 5.50
CA ASP A 171 6.84 3.77 5.27
C ASP A 171 6.69 3.34 3.80
N THR A 172 7.10 4.22 2.88
CA THR A 172 7.09 3.92 1.43
C THR A 172 8.36 3.23 0.93
N ASN A 173 9.11 2.59 1.83
CA ASN A 173 10.35 1.89 1.54
C ASN A 173 11.31 2.76 0.69
N GLU A 174 11.72 3.90 1.25
CA GLU A 174 12.62 4.85 0.60
C GLU A 174 12.05 5.41 -0.73
N PHE A 175 10.74 5.67 -0.74
CA PHE A 175 9.96 6.10 -1.91
C PHE A 175 9.79 5.09 -3.04
N SER A 176 10.31 3.85 -2.91
CA SER A 176 10.13 2.82 -3.93
C SER A 176 8.68 2.33 -4.08
N GLU A 177 7.86 2.55 -3.04
CA GLU A 177 6.43 2.19 -3.02
C GLU A 177 5.50 3.40 -3.17
N VAL A 178 6.03 4.58 -3.51
CA VAL A 178 5.23 5.78 -3.84
C VAL A 178 4.51 5.60 -5.19
N ARG A 179 3.23 5.22 -5.13
CA ARG A 179 2.39 5.00 -6.31
C ARG A 179 1.26 6.03 -6.44
N HIS A 180 0.62 6.40 -5.33
CA HIS A 180 -0.53 7.29 -5.36
C HIS A 180 -0.10 8.75 -5.66
N PRO A 181 -0.88 9.51 -6.44
CA PRO A 181 -0.59 10.94 -6.69
C PRO A 181 -0.37 11.75 -5.41
N ALA A 182 -1.16 11.49 -4.36
CA ALA A 182 -1.04 12.15 -3.06
C ALA A 182 0.33 11.92 -2.39
N ASP A 183 0.88 10.71 -2.46
CA ASP A 183 2.21 10.39 -1.90
C ASP A 183 3.32 11.13 -2.68
N ARG A 184 3.21 11.19 -4.01
CA ARG A 184 4.14 11.96 -4.83
C ARG A 184 4.06 13.44 -4.53
N GLU A 185 2.85 13.97 -4.31
CA GLU A 185 2.66 15.36 -3.93
C GLU A 185 3.33 15.65 -2.59
N ALA A 186 3.09 14.83 -1.55
CA ALA A 186 3.77 14.98 -0.27
C ALA A 186 5.30 14.92 -0.42
N ARG A 187 5.83 13.94 -1.17
CA ARG A 187 7.26 13.80 -1.46
C ARG A 187 7.85 15.04 -2.15
N ASP A 188 7.15 15.64 -3.10
CA ASP A 188 7.70 16.72 -3.92
C ASP A 188 7.47 18.12 -3.30
N GLU A 189 6.45 18.28 -2.47
CA GLU A 189 6.01 19.58 -1.93
C GLU A 189 6.44 19.82 -0.48
N LEU A 190 6.68 18.77 0.32
CA LEU A 190 7.19 18.93 1.70
C LEU A 190 8.62 19.48 1.67
N VAL A 191 8.82 20.62 2.32
CA VAL A 191 10.16 21.21 2.54
C VAL A 191 10.72 20.66 3.85
N PHE A 192 11.92 20.08 3.83
CA PHE A 192 12.49 19.43 5.01
C PHE A 192 13.93 19.88 5.28
N ASP A 193 14.38 19.70 6.52
CA ASP A 193 15.78 19.88 6.90
C ASP A 193 16.61 18.70 6.39
N ASP A 194 17.31 18.91 5.27
CA ASP A 194 18.14 17.88 4.64
C ASP A 194 19.24 17.33 5.57
N ARG A 195 19.75 18.13 6.51
CA ARG A 195 20.80 17.67 7.45
C ARG A 195 20.23 16.66 8.43
N ILE A 196 19.07 16.96 9.01
CA ILE A 196 18.37 16.05 9.94
C ILE A 196 17.93 14.81 9.17
N PHE A 197 17.26 14.98 8.03
CA PHE A 197 16.80 13.86 7.20
C PHE A 197 17.95 12.94 6.78
N THR A 198 19.05 13.50 6.27
CA THR A 198 20.22 12.72 5.85
C THR A 198 20.90 12.01 7.02
N LEU A 199 20.90 12.59 8.22
CA LEU A 199 21.38 11.89 9.41
C LEU A 199 20.47 10.71 9.78
N LEU A 200 19.16 10.94 9.85
CA LEU A 200 18.18 9.93 10.25
C LEU A 200 18.14 8.75 9.28
N LYS A 201 18.11 8.99 7.96
CA LYS A 201 18.05 7.93 6.94
C LYS A 201 19.27 6.99 6.96
N ASN A 202 20.41 7.45 7.50
CA ASN A 202 21.65 6.68 7.55
C ASN A 202 21.95 6.08 8.94
N SER A 203 21.11 6.35 9.96
CA SER A 203 21.37 5.92 11.36
C SER A 203 20.53 4.70 11.78
N ASN A 204 20.25 3.81 10.82
CA ASN A 204 19.31 2.70 10.98
C ASN A 204 19.90 1.42 11.59
N LEU A 205 21.21 1.37 11.84
CA LEU A 205 21.91 0.18 12.36
C LEU A 205 22.82 0.52 13.54
N SER A 206 22.75 -0.29 14.57
CA SER A 206 23.75 -0.35 15.62
C SER A 206 24.99 -1.14 15.18
N PRO A 207 26.15 -0.92 15.83
CA PRO A 207 27.35 -1.71 15.57
C PRO A 207 27.16 -3.23 15.78
N GLU A 208 26.27 -3.63 16.68
CA GLU A 208 25.98 -5.04 16.95
C GLU A 208 25.15 -5.67 15.83
N GLU A 209 24.07 -5.00 15.41
CA GLU A 209 23.24 -5.44 14.28
C GLU A 209 24.08 -5.56 12.99
N LEU A 210 25.02 -4.63 12.77
CA LEU A 210 25.94 -4.70 11.64
C LEU A 210 26.84 -5.94 11.70
N ARG A 211 27.36 -6.31 12.88
CA ARG A 211 28.17 -7.52 13.05
C ARG A 211 27.36 -8.79 12.78
N GLN A 212 26.13 -8.87 13.30
CA GLN A 212 25.23 -10.00 13.11
C GLN A 212 24.87 -10.21 11.64
N ALA A 213 24.59 -9.12 10.93
CA ALA A 213 24.35 -9.14 9.50
C ALA A 213 25.57 -9.62 8.71
N GLY A 214 26.76 -9.08 9.04
CA GLY A 214 28.02 -9.48 8.39
C GLY A 214 28.31 -10.97 8.54
N ALA A 215 28.07 -11.55 9.71
CA ALA A 215 28.25 -12.99 9.95
C ALA A 215 27.27 -13.86 9.14
N SER A 216 26.02 -13.41 9.00
CA SER A 216 24.98 -14.14 8.28
C SER A 216 25.20 -14.14 6.75
N LEU A 217 25.69 -13.02 6.21
CA LEU A 217 25.96 -12.88 4.77
C LEU A 217 27.12 -13.74 4.28
N GLN A 218 28.04 -14.16 5.16
CA GLN A 218 29.20 -14.97 4.77
C GLN A 218 28.84 -16.42 4.42
N ASN A 219 27.68 -16.93 4.87
CA ASN A 219 27.33 -18.34 4.79
C ASN A 219 25.97 -18.57 4.11
N TYR A 220 25.71 -17.87 3.01
CA TYR A 220 24.44 -18.03 2.27
C TYR A 220 24.48 -19.23 1.31
N ASP A 221 23.34 -19.91 1.16
CA ASP A 221 23.07 -20.89 0.10
C ASP A 221 21.97 -20.35 -0.84
N SER A 222 22.03 -20.73 -2.12
CA SER A 222 21.05 -20.29 -3.13
C SER A 222 20.73 -21.41 -4.12
N ARG A 223 19.44 -21.60 -4.41
CA ARG A 223 18.95 -22.51 -5.46
C ARG A 223 18.17 -21.72 -6.50
N GLY A 224 18.67 -21.69 -7.73
CA GLY A 224 18.05 -20.93 -8.82
C GLY A 224 18.01 -19.44 -8.52
N ARG A 225 16.80 -18.88 -8.34
CA ARG A 225 16.58 -17.45 -8.06
C ARG A 225 16.29 -17.13 -6.59
N LEU A 226 16.27 -18.15 -5.72
CA LEU A 226 16.00 -18.02 -4.30
C LEU A 226 17.29 -18.17 -3.49
N ALA A 227 17.53 -17.23 -2.58
CA ALA A 227 18.49 -17.36 -1.50
C ALA A 227 17.76 -17.68 -0.18
N VAL A 228 18.24 -18.67 0.56
CA VAL A 228 17.75 -18.97 1.91
C VAL A 228 18.91 -18.89 2.89
N ILE A 229 18.76 -18.10 3.95
CA ILE A 229 19.80 -17.88 4.95
C ILE A 229 19.26 -18.16 6.35
N GLU A 230 19.90 -19.08 7.05
CA GLU A 230 19.80 -19.16 8.50
C GLU A 230 20.81 -18.18 9.12
N SER A 231 20.30 -17.10 9.68
CA SER A 231 21.09 -16.09 10.37
C SER A 231 21.29 -16.45 11.84
N VAL A 232 22.27 -15.79 12.46
CA VAL A 232 22.41 -15.83 13.93
C VAL A 232 21.17 -15.21 14.60
N GLN A 233 20.95 -15.52 15.88
CA GLN A 233 19.91 -14.86 16.67
C GLN A 233 20.13 -13.34 16.65
N CYS A 234 19.16 -12.63 16.10
CA CYS A 234 19.20 -11.19 15.87
C CYS A 234 17.80 -10.59 15.88
N ASP A 235 17.73 -9.26 16.00
CA ASP A 235 16.47 -8.52 15.91
C ASP A 235 15.79 -8.73 14.54
N PRO A 236 14.46 -8.80 14.45
CA PRO A 236 13.74 -8.96 13.18
C PRO A 236 14.10 -7.91 12.10
N ASN A 237 14.50 -6.70 12.49
CA ASN A 237 14.97 -5.68 11.54
C ASN A 237 16.25 -6.12 10.80
N VAL A 238 17.13 -6.86 11.48
CA VAL A 238 18.38 -7.39 10.90
C VAL A 238 18.08 -8.46 9.86
N LEU A 239 17.12 -9.36 10.11
CA LEU A 239 16.66 -10.34 9.12
C LEU A 239 16.23 -9.65 7.83
N GLY A 240 15.42 -8.59 7.98
CA GLY A 240 14.95 -7.79 6.87
C GLY A 240 16.07 -7.13 6.08
N MET A 241 17.07 -6.59 6.76
CA MET A 241 18.24 -5.98 6.12
C MET A 241 19.09 -7.00 5.35
N ILE A 242 19.36 -8.17 5.94
CA ILE A 242 20.11 -9.24 5.26
C ILE A 242 19.37 -9.62 3.99
N ALA A 243 18.05 -9.81 4.06
CA ALA A 243 17.23 -10.15 2.90
C ALA A 243 17.24 -9.05 1.82
N ASP A 244 17.20 -7.76 2.23
CA ASP A 244 17.29 -6.60 1.33
C ASP A 244 18.66 -6.53 0.62
N MET A 245 19.75 -6.98 1.27
CA MET A 245 21.05 -7.11 0.63
C MET A 245 21.11 -8.29 -0.34
N MET A 246 20.50 -9.43 0.01
CA MET A 246 20.54 -10.63 -0.81
C MET A 246 19.85 -10.48 -2.16
N ILE A 247 18.72 -9.78 -2.24
CA ILE A 247 18.05 -9.51 -3.52
C ILE A 247 18.82 -8.57 -4.46
N ARG A 248 19.96 -8.02 -4.00
CA ARG A 248 20.88 -7.21 -4.81
C ARG A 248 22.04 -8.02 -5.39
N VAL A 249 22.17 -9.29 -5.01
CA VAL A 249 23.17 -10.21 -5.57
C VAL A 249 22.71 -10.67 -6.95
N GLU A 250 23.67 -10.81 -7.87
CA GLU A 250 23.40 -11.26 -9.24
C GLU A 250 22.60 -12.58 -9.25
N ASN A 251 21.56 -12.64 -10.08
CA ASN A 251 20.66 -13.80 -10.26
C ASN A 251 19.76 -14.16 -9.05
N ILE A 252 19.83 -13.43 -7.93
CA ILE A 252 18.93 -13.64 -6.79
C ILE A 252 17.75 -12.66 -6.89
N THR A 253 16.55 -13.20 -7.08
CA THR A 253 15.33 -12.37 -7.20
C THR A 253 14.46 -12.39 -5.95
N THR A 254 14.66 -13.39 -5.10
CA THR A 254 13.91 -13.59 -3.86
C THR A 254 14.88 -14.07 -2.78
N ALA A 255 14.72 -13.56 -1.56
CA ALA A 255 15.51 -13.96 -0.41
C ALA A 255 14.58 -14.26 0.78
N ILE A 256 14.84 -15.36 1.47
CA ILE A 256 14.20 -15.70 2.74
C ILE A 256 15.31 -15.83 3.79
N VAL A 257 15.28 -14.97 4.80
CA VAL A 257 16.24 -15.00 5.90
C VAL A 257 15.49 -15.34 7.18
N PHE A 258 15.95 -16.34 7.91
CA PHE A 258 15.33 -16.76 9.16
C PHE A 258 16.36 -16.94 10.27
N ASN A 259 15.89 -16.99 11.51
CA ASN A 259 16.66 -17.50 12.64
C ASN A 259 15.73 -18.30 13.56
N ARG A 260 16.34 -19.11 14.43
CA ARG A 260 15.66 -19.79 15.52
C ARG A 260 15.80 -18.94 16.78
N LEU A 261 14.66 -18.61 17.39
CA LEU A 261 14.59 -17.87 18.65
C LEU A 261 14.02 -18.79 19.73
N SER A 262 14.56 -18.69 20.93
CA SER A 262 14.11 -19.43 22.10
C SER A 262 13.82 -18.45 23.24
N GLY A 263 12.72 -18.66 23.97
CA GLY A 263 12.35 -17.87 25.14
C GLY A 263 11.01 -17.12 25.00
N SER A 264 10.35 -16.91 26.14
CA SER A 264 9.00 -16.31 26.22
C SER A 264 8.93 -14.86 25.73
N ASP A 265 10.07 -14.17 25.69
CA ASP A 265 10.15 -12.77 25.24
C ASP A 265 9.83 -12.62 23.74
N TYR A 266 9.97 -13.69 22.96
CA TYR A 266 9.72 -13.69 21.51
C TYR A 266 8.36 -14.28 21.13
N ASP A 267 7.90 -15.28 21.89
CA ASP A 267 6.59 -15.87 21.74
C ASP A 267 6.06 -16.34 23.10
N PRO A 268 4.98 -15.74 23.64
CA PRO A 268 4.40 -16.20 24.90
C PRO A 268 3.71 -17.57 24.77
N GLU A 269 3.37 -18.00 23.55
CA GLU A 269 2.64 -19.24 23.28
C GLU A 269 3.57 -20.43 22.99
N HIS A 270 4.81 -20.17 22.58
CA HIS A 270 5.73 -21.20 22.08
C HIS A 270 7.14 -21.04 22.66
N SER A 271 7.77 -22.16 23.04
CA SER A 271 9.12 -22.17 23.61
C SER A 271 10.21 -21.79 22.59
N GLU A 272 10.01 -22.17 21.32
CA GLU A 272 10.92 -21.90 20.21
C GLU A 272 10.16 -21.61 18.92
N ILE A 273 10.64 -20.60 18.19
CA ILE A 273 10.09 -20.19 16.89
C ILE A 273 11.18 -20.01 15.84
N TYR A 274 10.83 -20.25 14.59
CA TYR A 274 11.54 -19.69 13.45
C TYR A 274 10.95 -18.33 13.12
N LYS A 275 11.72 -17.26 13.30
CA LYS A 275 11.35 -15.93 12.79
C LYS A 275 11.96 -15.77 11.42
N PHE A 276 11.18 -15.32 10.43
CA PHE A 276 11.67 -15.17 9.06
C PHE A 276 11.25 -13.84 8.42
N SER A 277 12.03 -13.41 7.44
CA SER A 277 11.77 -12.27 6.58
C SER A 277 11.90 -12.68 5.12
N VAL A 278 10.96 -12.22 4.29
CA VAL A 278 10.90 -12.50 2.84
C VAL A 278 11.10 -11.19 2.09
N ARG A 279 11.96 -11.21 1.06
CA ARG A 279 12.18 -10.12 0.13
C ARG A 279 12.12 -10.60 -1.30
N THR A 280 11.62 -9.78 -2.20
CA THR A 280 11.66 -10.03 -3.64
C THR A 280 11.89 -8.74 -4.41
N CYS A 281 12.56 -8.81 -5.55
CA CYS A 281 12.79 -7.68 -6.47
C CYS A 281 12.14 -7.86 -7.84
N VAL A 282 11.31 -8.90 -8.02
CA VAL A 282 10.64 -9.23 -9.28
C VAL A 282 9.12 -9.09 -9.15
N GLY A 283 8.45 -8.86 -10.27
CA GLY A 283 7.01 -8.63 -10.28
C GLY A 283 6.20 -9.90 -10.09
N GLU A 284 6.74 -11.04 -10.53
CA GLU A 284 6.10 -12.36 -10.59
C GLU A 284 5.93 -13.02 -9.21
N VAL A 285 6.63 -12.49 -8.20
CA VAL A 285 6.63 -12.98 -6.83
C VAL A 285 6.16 -11.89 -5.89
N ARG A 286 5.32 -12.28 -4.92
CA ARG A 286 4.95 -11.41 -3.80
C ARG A 286 5.41 -12.00 -2.49
N ALA A 287 6.12 -11.20 -1.70
CA ALA A 287 6.66 -11.60 -0.41
C ALA A 287 5.55 -11.94 0.59
N ASN A 288 4.46 -11.16 0.63
CA ASN A 288 3.33 -11.43 1.52
C ASN A 288 2.63 -12.76 1.23
N GLU A 289 2.41 -13.10 -0.04
CA GLU A 289 1.83 -14.39 -0.43
C GLU A 289 2.75 -15.56 -0.04
N LEU A 290 4.06 -15.42 -0.24
CA LEU A 290 5.04 -16.41 0.22
C LEU A 290 5.01 -16.57 1.75
N ALA A 291 4.98 -15.47 2.50
CA ALA A 291 4.93 -15.51 3.96
C ALA A 291 3.67 -16.21 4.47
N GLU A 292 2.52 -15.99 3.84
CA GLU A 292 1.26 -16.68 4.15
C GLU A 292 1.32 -18.18 3.84
N LEU A 293 1.97 -18.57 2.74
CA LEU A 293 2.15 -19.98 2.36
C LEU A 293 3.10 -20.73 3.32
N ILE A 294 4.20 -20.10 3.74
CA ILE A 294 5.16 -20.67 4.70
C ILE A 294 4.47 -21.06 6.02
N VAL A 295 3.44 -20.32 6.43
CA VAL A 295 2.72 -20.55 7.70
C VAL A 295 1.39 -21.27 7.52
N ALA A 296 1.03 -21.63 6.27
CA ALA A 296 -0.25 -22.22 5.94
C ALA A 296 -0.51 -23.61 6.55
N PRO A 297 0.49 -24.50 6.73
CA PRO A 297 0.25 -25.82 7.29
C PRO A 297 -0.44 -25.78 8.65
N ARG A 298 -1.17 -26.84 8.97
CA ARG A 298 -1.92 -26.98 10.22
C ARG A 298 -1.64 -28.33 10.87
N VAL A 299 -1.54 -28.31 12.20
CA VAL A 299 -1.49 -29.48 13.07
C VAL A 299 -2.68 -29.40 14.02
N ASN A 300 -3.51 -30.44 14.07
CA ASN A 300 -4.74 -30.44 14.88
C ASN A 300 -5.64 -29.20 14.66
N SER A 301 -5.81 -28.78 13.39
CA SER A 301 -6.54 -27.56 12.98
C SER A 301 -5.90 -26.22 13.39
N VAL A 302 -4.77 -26.22 14.09
CA VAL A 302 -4.02 -25.01 14.47
C VAL A 302 -2.95 -24.73 13.41
N ARG A 303 -2.85 -23.50 12.91
CA ARG A 303 -1.76 -23.12 12.00
C ARG A 303 -0.41 -23.22 12.70
N ILE A 304 0.62 -23.65 11.99
CA ILE A 304 1.97 -23.77 12.55
C ILE A 304 2.61 -22.41 12.87
N GLY A 305 2.01 -21.30 12.41
CA GLY A 305 2.56 -19.96 12.59
C GLY A 305 1.65 -18.85 12.06
N GLY A 306 2.21 -17.64 12.01
CA GLY A 306 1.57 -16.44 11.47
C GLY A 306 2.54 -15.61 10.63
N GLY A 307 2.08 -15.10 9.49
CA GLY A 307 2.89 -14.39 8.52
C GLY A 307 2.06 -13.42 7.71
N GLY A 308 2.70 -12.38 7.19
CA GLY A 308 2.06 -11.31 6.43
C GLY A 308 3.04 -10.21 6.05
N GLY A 309 2.54 -9.14 5.44
CA GLY A 309 3.31 -7.97 5.04
C GLY A 309 2.89 -7.41 3.69
N HIS A 310 3.84 -6.81 2.99
CA HIS A 310 3.65 -6.14 1.71
C HIS A 310 4.21 -6.97 0.54
N ARG A 311 3.95 -6.49 -0.67
CA ARG A 311 4.30 -7.17 -1.92
C ARG A 311 5.81 -7.46 -2.05
N LEU A 312 6.67 -6.51 -1.68
CA LEU A 312 8.14 -6.68 -1.79
C LEU A 312 8.78 -7.19 -0.49
N LYS A 313 8.11 -6.97 0.65
CA LYS A 313 8.65 -7.23 1.99
C LYS A 313 7.61 -7.84 2.89
N ALA A 314 7.91 -9.00 3.43
CA ALA A 314 7.03 -9.68 4.38
C ALA A 314 7.85 -10.41 5.44
N GLY A 315 7.16 -11.01 6.40
CA GLY A 315 7.78 -11.86 7.40
C GLY A 315 6.75 -12.64 8.19
N GLY A 316 7.24 -13.43 9.12
CA GLY A 316 6.39 -14.25 9.97
C GLY A 316 7.15 -15.00 11.03
N ARG A 317 6.42 -15.83 11.76
CA ARG A 317 6.93 -16.77 12.74
C ARG A 317 6.29 -18.14 12.56
N VAL A 318 7.07 -19.20 12.74
CA VAL A 318 6.62 -20.60 12.73
C VAL A 318 7.05 -21.25 14.05
N SER A 319 6.14 -21.93 14.75
CA SER A 319 6.47 -22.72 15.93
C SER A 319 7.32 -23.93 15.53
N VAL A 320 8.49 -24.07 16.15
CA VAL A 320 9.41 -25.20 15.87
C VAL A 320 8.74 -26.53 16.20
N GLU A 321 7.99 -26.58 17.31
CA GLU A 321 7.26 -27.76 17.75
C GLU A 321 6.15 -28.15 16.76
N LEU A 322 5.30 -27.18 16.35
CA LEU A 322 4.23 -27.47 15.41
C LEU A 322 4.77 -27.83 14.03
N PHE A 323 5.87 -27.23 13.60
CA PHE A 323 6.54 -27.62 12.36
C PHE A 323 7.07 -29.06 12.42
N ALA A 324 7.69 -29.48 13.53
CA ALA A 324 8.14 -30.85 13.71
C ALA A 324 6.97 -31.85 13.65
N ARG A 325 5.85 -31.56 14.33
CA ARG A 325 4.64 -32.40 14.26
C ARG A 325 4.04 -32.46 12.86
N TYR A 326 4.07 -31.34 12.12
CA TYR A 326 3.64 -31.32 10.72
C TYR A 326 4.47 -32.28 9.87
N LEU A 327 5.80 -32.27 10.03
CA LEU A 327 6.68 -33.20 9.32
C LEU A 327 6.40 -34.67 9.68
N GLU A 328 6.10 -34.97 10.95
CA GLU A 328 5.70 -36.31 11.40
C GLU A 328 4.37 -36.75 10.74
N GLU A 329 3.36 -35.88 10.71
CA GLU A 329 2.05 -36.16 10.10
C GLU A 329 2.13 -36.36 8.57
N THR A 330 3.04 -35.64 7.89
CA THR A 330 3.25 -35.78 6.43
C THR A 330 4.30 -36.83 6.06
N GLY A 331 4.97 -37.45 7.04
CA GLY A 331 6.06 -38.40 6.80
C GLY A 331 7.25 -37.79 6.04
N SER A 332 7.51 -36.50 6.26
CA SER A 332 8.56 -35.73 5.59
C SER A 332 9.81 -35.60 6.49
N ASP A 333 11.00 -35.58 5.89
CA ASP A 333 12.29 -35.46 6.60
C ASP A 333 13.11 -34.31 6.01
N PHE A 334 12.60 -33.09 6.15
CA PHE A 334 13.20 -31.88 5.61
C PHE A 334 13.57 -30.90 6.73
N THR A 335 14.69 -30.19 6.56
CA THR A 335 15.00 -29.04 7.43
C THR A 335 14.04 -27.88 7.14
N PHE A 336 13.97 -26.87 8.03
CA PHE A 336 13.18 -25.67 7.74
C PHE A 336 13.68 -24.96 6.47
N ASN A 337 14.99 -24.98 6.21
CA ASN A 337 15.60 -24.46 4.99
C ASN A 337 15.06 -25.18 3.73
N ASP A 338 15.05 -26.52 3.73
CA ASP A 338 14.51 -27.31 2.62
C ASP A 338 13.02 -27.07 2.39
N TYR A 339 12.26 -26.92 3.48
CA TYR A 339 10.84 -26.55 3.42
C TYR A 339 10.62 -25.20 2.74
N LEU A 340 11.44 -24.18 3.06
CA LEU A 340 11.34 -22.86 2.43
C LEU A 340 11.60 -22.92 0.92
N TYR A 341 12.56 -23.74 0.47
CA TYR A 341 12.78 -23.99 -0.95
C TYR A 341 11.57 -24.67 -1.60
N GLN A 342 10.99 -25.70 -0.95
CA GLN A 342 9.81 -26.38 -1.47
C GLN A 342 8.63 -25.41 -1.64
N VAL A 343 8.33 -24.58 -0.63
CA VAL A 343 7.25 -23.59 -0.69
C VAL A 343 7.46 -22.61 -1.85
N PHE A 344 8.69 -22.16 -2.07
CA PHE A 344 9.00 -21.25 -3.17
C PHE A 344 8.79 -21.89 -4.56
N GLU A 345 9.18 -23.15 -4.73
CA GLU A 345 8.96 -23.89 -5.99
C GLU A 345 7.47 -24.13 -6.26
N GLU A 346 6.70 -24.50 -5.23
CA GLU A 346 5.25 -24.64 -5.32
C GLU A 346 4.60 -23.30 -5.70
N TYR A 347 4.98 -22.21 -5.04
CA TYR A 347 4.48 -20.88 -5.36
C TYR A 347 4.81 -20.43 -6.79
N SER A 348 6.04 -20.68 -7.23
CA SER A 348 6.53 -20.25 -8.55
C SER A 348 5.89 -21.04 -9.70
N SER A 349 5.48 -22.28 -9.45
CA SER A 349 4.86 -23.16 -10.45
C SER A 349 3.32 -23.12 -10.46
N ALA A 350 2.70 -22.57 -9.41
CA ALA A 350 1.24 -22.59 -9.20
C ALA A 350 0.42 -21.82 -10.25
N ALA A 351 0.99 -20.78 -10.89
CA ALA A 351 0.27 -19.90 -11.81
C ALA A 351 0.97 -19.77 -13.17
N LYS A 352 0.20 -19.61 -14.25
CA LYS A 352 0.73 -19.23 -15.56
C LYS A 352 1.03 -17.73 -15.55
N ILE A 353 2.26 -17.35 -15.91
CA ILE A 353 2.67 -15.94 -16.02
C ILE A 353 2.42 -15.48 -17.46
N ILE A 354 1.77 -14.33 -17.62
CA ILE A 354 1.53 -13.68 -18.92
C ILE A 354 2.06 -12.25 -18.83
N TYR A 355 2.92 -11.86 -19.76
CA TYR A 355 3.40 -10.48 -19.90
C TYR A 355 2.55 -9.77 -20.95
N SER A 356 2.00 -8.59 -20.64
CA SER A 356 1.02 -7.91 -21.50
C SER A 356 1.55 -7.55 -22.90
N ASP A 357 2.85 -7.35 -23.05
CA ASP A 357 3.54 -7.05 -24.32
C ASP A 357 4.25 -8.27 -24.96
N ASN A 358 4.30 -9.40 -24.26
CA ASN A 358 5.11 -10.56 -24.66
C ASN A 358 4.39 -11.87 -24.32
N TYR A 359 3.33 -12.15 -25.09
CA TYR A 359 2.63 -13.43 -25.07
C TYR A 359 2.17 -13.82 -26.47
N ASP A 360 2.05 -15.11 -26.74
CA ASP A 360 1.49 -15.60 -28.00
C ASP A 360 -0.04 -15.67 -27.90
N LEU A 361 -0.73 -14.76 -28.61
CA LEU A 361 -2.18 -14.75 -28.69
C LEU A 361 -2.74 -16.07 -29.22
N ASN A 362 -2.02 -16.77 -30.09
CA ASN A 362 -2.47 -18.04 -30.67
C ASN A 362 -2.55 -19.17 -29.64
N GLU A 363 -1.83 -19.09 -28.52
CA GLU A 363 -1.98 -20.03 -27.41
C GLU A 363 -3.31 -19.83 -26.66
N LEU A 364 -3.86 -18.61 -26.69
CA LEU A 364 -5.03 -18.23 -25.91
C LEU A 364 -6.34 -18.31 -26.72
N LEU A 365 -6.28 -18.02 -28.02
CA LEU A 365 -7.44 -18.04 -28.92
C LEU A 365 -8.24 -19.35 -28.93
N PRO A 366 -7.64 -20.55 -28.81
CA PRO A 366 -8.40 -21.81 -28.74
C PRO A 366 -9.39 -21.87 -27.58
N TYR A 367 -9.12 -21.11 -26.51
CA TYR A 367 -9.97 -21.05 -25.32
C TYR A 367 -10.90 -19.83 -25.32
N ALA A 368 -10.70 -18.91 -26.26
CA ALA A 368 -11.36 -17.61 -26.30
C ALA A 368 -12.76 -17.64 -26.94
N GLU A 369 -13.62 -16.78 -26.44
CA GLU A 369 -14.93 -16.49 -27.00
C GLU A 369 -15.03 -14.98 -27.28
N ARG A 370 -15.78 -14.59 -28.31
CA ARG A 370 -15.94 -13.18 -28.69
C ARG A 370 -17.08 -12.54 -27.90
N TYR A 371 -16.82 -11.36 -27.34
CA TYR A 371 -17.80 -10.55 -26.60
C TYR A 371 -17.77 -9.11 -27.09
N GLU A 372 -18.88 -8.40 -26.88
CA GLU A 372 -19.04 -6.98 -27.09
C GLU A 372 -18.98 -6.24 -25.74
N GLU A 373 -18.18 -5.18 -25.66
CA GLU A 373 -18.04 -4.34 -24.48
C GLU A 373 -19.18 -3.31 -24.41
N THR A 374 -19.90 -3.25 -23.30
CA THR A 374 -21.06 -2.37 -23.12
C THR A 374 -20.65 -0.94 -22.78
N GLU A 375 -21.59 0.00 -22.90
CA GLU A 375 -21.37 1.41 -22.57
C GLU A 375 -20.89 1.60 -21.12
N TYR A 376 -19.83 2.40 -20.98
CA TYR A 376 -19.26 2.81 -19.69
C TYR A 376 -19.00 4.32 -19.73
N VAL A 377 -19.61 5.07 -18.82
CA VAL A 377 -19.52 6.54 -18.80
C VAL A 377 -18.21 6.96 -18.13
N MET A 378 -17.44 7.79 -18.83
CA MET A 378 -16.18 8.40 -18.38
C MET A 378 -16.29 9.92 -18.47
N GLY A 379 -15.44 10.61 -17.69
CA GLY A 379 -15.28 12.07 -17.81
C GLY A 379 -14.17 12.44 -18.78
N TYR A 380 -14.32 13.54 -19.50
CA TYR A 380 -13.22 14.12 -20.28
C TYR A 380 -13.32 15.64 -20.36
N VAL A 381 -12.21 16.31 -20.69
CA VAL A 381 -12.17 17.75 -20.97
C VAL A 381 -11.06 18.04 -21.98
N CYS A 382 -11.29 18.98 -22.91
CA CYS A 382 -10.24 19.43 -23.81
C CYS A 382 -9.26 20.31 -23.02
N SER A 383 -7.94 20.13 -23.21
CA SER A 383 -6.95 20.85 -22.40
C SER A 383 -7.05 22.37 -22.54
N THR A 384 -7.51 22.90 -23.68
CA THR A 384 -7.73 24.34 -23.90
C THR A 384 -8.92 24.92 -23.15
N GLU A 385 -9.81 24.09 -22.60
CA GLU A 385 -10.87 24.52 -21.68
C GLU A 385 -10.35 24.74 -20.25
N ILE A 386 -9.16 24.22 -19.96
CA ILE A 386 -8.54 24.31 -18.64
C ILE A 386 -7.57 25.48 -18.56
N ALA A 387 -6.73 25.67 -19.59
CA ALA A 387 -5.69 26.69 -19.62
C ALA A 387 -5.40 27.16 -21.06
N GLU A 388 -4.61 28.23 -21.18
CA GLU A 388 -4.19 28.78 -22.49
C GLU A 388 -3.23 27.82 -23.21
N GLU A 389 -3.33 27.78 -24.55
CA GLU A 389 -2.48 26.95 -25.40
C GLU A 389 -0.98 27.22 -25.17
N GLY A 390 -0.17 26.15 -25.15
CA GLY A 390 1.26 26.21 -24.92
C GLY A 390 1.70 26.17 -23.45
N ARG A 391 0.78 26.38 -22.49
CA ARG A 391 1.07 26.17 -21.06
C ARG A 391 1.37 24.70 -20.75
N HIS A 392 2.08 24.46 -19.65
CA HIS A 392 2.49 23.12 -19.25
C HIS A 392 1.52 22.54 -18.23
N LEU A 393 1.13 21.28 -18.43
CA LEU A 393 0.31 20.52 -17.49
C LEU A 393 1.15 19.40 -16.90
N LEU A 394 1.00 19.18 -15.60
CA LEU A 394 1.47 17.97 -14.92
C LEU A 394 0.25 17.16 -14.48
N ILE A 395 0.10 15.99 -15.06
CA ILE A 395 -0.94 15.01 -14.75
C ILE A 395 -0.31 13.94 -13.88
N ARG A 396 -0.74 13.86 -12.61
CA ARG A 396 -0.28 12.82 -11.68
C ARG A 396 -1.33 11.72 -11.63
N SER A 397 -0.98 10.53 -12.12
CA SER A 397 -1.83 9.35 -12.11
C SER A 397 -1.17 8.20 -11.35
N ARG A 398 -1.93 7.15 -11.02
CA ARG A 398 -1.36 5.92 -10.44
C ARG A 398 -0.31 5.26 -11.34
N PHE A 399 -0.39 5.48 -12.66
CA PHE A 399 0.54 4.93 -13.66
C PHE A 399 1.84 5.72 -13.78
N GLY A 400 1.89 6.94 -13.25
CA GLY A 400 3.04 7.83 -13.43
C GLY A 400 2.63 9.29 -13.59
N ASP A 401 3.65 10.13 -13.64
CA ASP A 401 3.51 11.56 -13.90
C ASP A 401 3.72 11.80 -15.39
N VAL A 402 2.76 12.46 -16.03
CA VAL A 402 2.81 12.83 -17.43
C VAL A 402 2.87 14.34 -17.53
N ARG A 403 3.82 14.85 -18.31
CA ARG A 403 3.95 16.28 -18.61
C ARG A 403 3.53 16.54 -20.03
N GLU A 404 2.48 17.34 -20.19
CA GLU A 404 1.94 17.69 -21.49
C GLU A 404 1.93 19.21 -21.71
N LYS A 405 1.74 19.61 -22.97
CA LYS A 405 1.42 20.99 -23.31
C LYS A 405 -0.05 21.11 -23.65
N VAL A 406 -0.68 22.17 -23.16
CA VAL A 406 -2.05 22.52 -23.53
C VAL A 406 -2.11 22.69 -25.05
N SER A 407 -3.04 21.99 -25.69
CA SER A 407 -3.31 22.07 -27.12
C SER A 407 -4.75 21.63 -27.43
N PRO A 408 -5.35 22.11 -28.54
CA PRO A 408 -6.69 21.67 -28.95
C PRO A 408 -6.76 20.18 -29.35
N ASP A 409 -5.61 19.51 -29.45
CA ASP A 409 -5.48 18.09 -29.77
C ASP A 409 -5.19 17.21 -28.55
N LEU A 410 -5.20 17.76 -27.34
CA LEU A 410 -4.98 17.03 -26.09
C LEU A 410 -6.26 16.98 -25.26
N TYR A 411 -6.74 15.77 -24.97
CA TYR A 411 -7.88 15.52 -24.10
C TYR A 411 -7.37 14.93 -22.78
N ILE A 412 -7.98 15.35 -21.68
CA ILE A 412 -7.73 14.81 -20.34
C ILE A 412 -8.97 14.02 -19.95
N MET A 413 -8.80 12.74 -19.63
CA MET A 413 -9.87 11.83 -19.29
C MET A 413 -9.79 11.40 -17.83
N VAL A 414 -10.95 11.22 -17.21
CA VAL A 414 -11.12 10.62 -15.89
C VAL A 414 -11.81 9.29 -16.08
N ASN A 415 -11.08 8.21 -15.77
CA ASN A 415 -11.61 6.87 -15.88
C ASN A 415 -12.59 6.55 -14.74
N GLY A 416 -13.17 5.36 -14.79
CA GLY A 416 -14.10 4.87 -13.78
C GLY A 416 -13.62 4.85 -12.33
N ARG A 417 -12.30 4.81 -12.12
CA ARG A 417 -11.66 4.75 -10.80
C ARG A 417 -11.18 6.12 -10.31
N GLY A 418 -11.47 7.17 -11.07
CA GLY A 418 -10.99 8.53 -10.80
C GLY A 418 -9.56 8.82 -11.30
N ASP A 419 -8.90 7.87 -11.98
CA ASP A 419 -7.55 8.13 -12.49
C ASP A 419 -7.60 9.08 -13.68
N VAL A 420 -6.71 10.08 -13.66
CA VAL A 420 -6.57 11.07 -14.72
C VAL A 420 -5.54 10.59 -15.73
N VAL A 421 -5.93 10.52 -17.01
CA VAL A 421 -5.05 10.11 -18.13
C VAL A 421 -5.17 11.10 -19.29
N THR A 422 -4.17 11.12 -20.15
CA THR A 422 -4.13 11.97 -21.35
C THR A 422 -4.37 11.15 -22.59
N VAL A 423 -5.20 11.67 -23.50
CA VAL A 423 -5.56 11.02 -24.77
C VAL A 423 -5.46 12.04 -25.90
N PRO A 424 -4.68 11.77 -26.97
CA PRO A 424 -4.68 12.63 -28.14
C PRO A 424 -6.07 12.65 -28.81
N ARG A 425 -6.49 13.80 -29.35
CA ARG A 425 -7.80 13.97 -30.01
C ARG A 425 -8.07 12.94 -31.11
N LYS A 426 -7.04 12.58 -31.87
CA LYS A 426 -7.13 11.53 -32.90
C LYS A 426 -7.51 10.18 -32.30
N GLU A 427 -6.87 9.78 -31.21
CA GLU A 427 -7.25 8.56 -30.48
C GLU A 427 -8.63 8.72 -29.84
N PHE A 428 -8.92 9.88 -29.23
CA PHE A 428 -10.21 10.14 -28.61
C PHE A 428 -11.35 9.95 -29.60
N SER A 429 -11.27 10.61 -30.76
CA SER A 429 -12.28 10.52 -31.83
C SER A 429 -12.42 9.14 -32.45
N GLN A 430 -11.39 8.30 -32.42
CA GLN A 430 -11.44 6.92 -32.90
C GLN A 430 -12.10 5.97 -31.89
N ARG A 431 -11.86 6.19 -30.60
CA ARG A 431 -12.24 5.25 -29.52
C ARG A 431 -13.47 5.67 -28.73
N TYR A 432 -13.72 6.98 -28.61
CA TYR A 432 -14.73 7.54 -27.70
C TYR A 432 -15.69 8.48 -28.44
N CYS A 433 -16.88 8.64 -27.86
CA CYS A 433 -17.89 9.59 -28.31
C CYS A 433 -18.62 10.19 -27.10
N ASP A 434 -19.18 11.38 -27.29
CA ASP A 434 -20.01 12.04 -26.30
C ASP A 434 -21.22 11.18 -25.92
N CYS A 435 -21.63 11.27 -24.66
CA CYS A 435 -22.84 10.62 -24.18
C CYS A 435 -23.63 11.55 -23.24
N ALA A 436 -24.90 11.20 -23.01
CA ALA A 436 -25.78 11.93 -22.08
C ALA A 436 -25.84 11.28 -20.68
N GLY A 437 -24.95 10.33 -20.39
CA GLY A 437 -24.92 9.62 -19.12
C GLY A 437 -24.42 10.51 -17.97
N PRO A 438 -24.90 10.33 -16.73
CA PRO A 438 -24.43 11.11 -15.59
C PRO A 438 -23.00 10.71 -15.20
N LEU A 439 -22.13 11.69 -14.91
CA LEU A 439 -20.84 11.42 -14.28
C LEU A 439 -21.02 10.97 -12.84
N ASN A 440 -20.42 9.84 -12.48
CA ASN A 440 -20.42 9.37 -11.10
C ASN A 440 -19.29 10.05 -10.29
N MET A 441 -19.48 11.32 -9.94
CA MET A 441 -18.46 12.08 -9.22
C MET A 441 -18.13 11.52 -7.83
N VAL A 442 -19.08 10.81 -7.21
CA VAL A 442 -18.86 10.09 -5.94
C VAL A 442 -17.83 8.97 -6.14
N GLU A 443 -17.93 8.24 -7.24
CA GLU A 443 -16.97 7.18 -7.58
C GLU A 443 -15.63 7.76 -8.04
N PHE A 444 -15.63 8.80 -8.88
CA PHE A 444 -14.40 9.44 -9.35
C PHE A 444 -13.60 10.08 -8.21
N SER A 445 -14.28 10.57 -7.17
CA SER A 445 -13.65 11.25 -6.04
C SER A 445 -13.52 10.36 -4.80
N LYS A 446 -13.81 9.06 -4.92
CA LYS A 446 -13.87 8.13 -3.78
C LYS A 446 -12.59 8.13 -2.95
N TYR A 447 -11.44 8.16 -3.63
CA TYR A 447 -10.12 8.09 -2.99
C TYR A 447 -9.42 9.44 -2.94
N ASP A 448 -9.46 10.18 -4.06
CA ASP A 448 -8.91 11.53 -4.19
C ASP A 448 -9.66 12.28 -5.30
N GLU A 449 -9.74 13.61 -5.21
CA GLU A 449 -10.42 14.41 -6.25
C GLU A 449 -9.55 14.50 -7.52
N PRO A 450 -10.10 14.18 -8.71
CA PRO A 450 -9.39 14.29 -9.98
C PRO A 450 -8.91 15.72 -10.23
N ARG A 451 -7.60 15.88 -10.40
CA ARG A 451 -6.95 17.19 -10.58
C ARG A 451 -5.73 17.10 -11.48
N ILE A 452 -5.31 18.26 -11.98
CA ILE A 452 -4.03 18.46 -12.66
C ILE A 452 -3.29 19.65 -12.06
N VAL A 453 -2.00 19.77 -12.32
CA VAL A 453 -1.22 20.96 -11.95
C VAL A 453 -0.94 21.78 -13.21
N ILE A 454 -1.23 23.09 -13.14
CA ILE A 454 -1.00 24.03 -14.25
C ILE A 454 0.28 24.82 -13.97
N ASP A 455 1.18 24.79 -14.95
CA ASP A 455 2.50 25.43 -14.94
C ASP A 455 3.39 24.92 -13.79
N GLN A 456 4.56 25.54 -13.60
CA GLN A 456 5.47 25.23 -12.49
C GLN A 456 5.02 25.81 -11.15
N SER A 457 3.86 26.49 -11.11
CA SER A 457 3.36 27.17 -9.92
C SER A 457 2.93 26.22 -8.80
N GLY A 458 2.72 24.94 -9.11
CA GLY A 458 2.14 23.96 -8.18
C GLY A 458 0.62 24.12 -8.00
N ARG A 459 -0.03 25.07 -8.69
CA ARG A 459 -1.48 25.29 -8.54
C ARG A 459 -2.27 24.11 -9.10
N LYS A 460 -3.05 23.49 -8.20
CA LYS A 460 -3.95 22.37 -8.50
C LYS A 460 -5.26 22.88 -9.12
N PHE A 461 -5.66 22.30 -10.25
CA PHE A 461 -6.93 22.53 -10.93
C PHE A 461 -7.78 21.27 -10.83
N TYR A 462 -8.91 21.36 -10.13
CA TYR A 462 -9.84 20.26 -9.92
C TYR A 462 -10.78 20.13 -11.12
N LEU A 463 -10.91 18.91 -11.66
CA LEU A 463 -11.59 18.68 -12.94
C LEU A 463 -13.12 18.61 -12.80
N LYS A 464 -13.65 18.37 -11.59
CA LYS A 464 -15.07 18.06 -11.35
C LYS A 464 -16.08 18.98 -12.05
N ASP A 465 -15.78 20.28 -12.14
CA ASP A 465 -16.71 21.29 -12.67
C ASP A 465 -16.53 21.53 -14.19
N LYS A 466 -15.64 20.79 -14.84
CA LYS A 466 -15.28 20.95 -16.26
C LYS A 466 -15.40 19.68 -17.09
N LEU A 467 -15.71 18.55 -16.47
CA LEU A 467 -15.80 17.28 -17.17
C LEU A 467 -17.09 17.22 -18.02
N HIS A 468 -16.89 16.88 -19.29
CA HIS A 468 -17.90 16.38 -20.21
C HIS A 468 -18.00 14.85 -20.10
N CYS A 469 -19.11 14.28 -20.58
CA CYS A 469 -19.35 12.84 -20.53
C CYS A 469 -19.00 12.17 -21.87
N CYS A 470 -18.25 11.07 -21.82
CA CYS A 470 -18.02 10.22 -22.98
C CYS A 470 -18.20 8.73 -22.66
N THR A 471 -18.40 7.94 -23.70
CA THR A 471 -18.39 6.47 -23.67
C THR A 471 -17.54 5.93 -24.81
N PHE A 472 -17.27 4.62 -24.82
CA PHE A 472 -16.63 3.98 -25.97
C PHE A 472 -17.53 4.01 -27.21
N ARG A 473 -16.94 4.25 -28.38
CA ARG A 473 -17.63 4.09 -29.66
C ARG A 473 -17.95 2.63 -29.89
N GLN A 474 -19.23 2.31 -29.94
CA GLN A 474 -19.71 0.96 -30.16
C GLN A 474 -19.76 0.59 -31.66
N PRO A 475 -19.64 -0.70 -32.01
CA PRO A 475 -19.32 -1.82 -31.11
C PRO A 475 -17.81 -1.94 -30.84
N GLN A 476 -17.43 -2.22 -29.59
CA GLN A 476 -16.08 -2.67 -29.24
C GLN A 476 -16.11 -4.17 -28.96
N TYR A 477 -15.16 -4.91 -29.51
CA TYR A 477 -15.09 -6.36 -29.37
C TYR A 477 -13.81 -6.78 -28.64
N VAL A 478 -13.96 -7.83 -27.82
CA VAL A 478 -12.88 -8.43 -27.05
C VAL A 478 -12.91 -9.95 -27.19
N TRP A 479 -11.73 -10.57 -27.11
CA TRP A 479 -11.56 -11.99 -26.89
C TRP A 479 -11.54 -12.27 -25.40
N VAL A 480 -12.38 -13.19 -24.95
CA VAL A 480 -12.54 -13.55 -23.54
C VAL A 480 -12.12 -14.98 -23.35
N VAL A 481 -11.09 -15.20 -22.54
CA VAL A 481 -10.63 -16.53 -22.15
C VAL A 481 -11.04 -16.79 -20.70
N PRO A 482 -11.96 -17.72 -20.43
CA PRO A 482 -12.21 -18.20 -19.08
C PRO A 482 -10.92 -18.84 -18.53
N ILE A 483 -10.41 -18.35 -17.39
CA ILE A 483 -9.12 -18.82 -16.85
C ILE A 483 -9.19 -20.30 -16.47
N GLU A 484 -10.36 -20.81 -16.09
CA GLU A 484 -10.62 -22.25 -15.90
C GLU A 484 -10.14 -23.13 -17.06
N ARG A 485 -10.23 -22.64 -18.31
CA ARG A 485 -9.80 -23.38 -19.50
C ARG A 485 -8.28 -23.48 -19.65
N LEU A 486 -7.54 -22.62 -18.93
CA LEU A 486 -6.07 -22.65 -18.87
C LEU A 486 -5.56 -23.67 -17.82
N GLY A 487 -6.44 -24.23 -16.99
CA GLY A 487 -6.15 -25.27 -16.01
C GLY A 487 -5.38 -24.81 -14.77
N ARG A 488 -4.99 -23.54 -14.68
CA ARG A 488 -4.33 -22.94 -13.51
C ARG A 488 -4.58 -21.42 -13.45
N PRO A 489 -4.45 -20.79 -12.27
CA PRO A 489 -4.52 -19.33 -12.13
C PRO A 489 -3.51 -18.59 -13.00
N VAL A 490 -3.74 -17.30 -13.23
CA VAL A 490 -2.88 -16.45 -14.07
C VAL A 490 -2.30 -15.28 -13.26
N LYS A 491 -1.01 -15.00 -13.47
CA LYS A 491 -0.34 -13.76 -13.07
C LYS A 491 -0.12 -12.92 -14.32
N LEU A 492 -0.91 -11.85 -14.49
CA LEU A 492 -0.77 -10.92 -15.61
C LEU A 492 0.14 -9.75 -15.23
N VAL A 493 1.36 -9.74 -15.75
CA VAL A 493 2.37 -8.70 -15.53
C VAL A 493 2.22 -7.62 -16.61
N ASP A 494 2.05 -6.36 -16.19
CA ASP A 494 1.86 -5.25 -17.14
C ASP A 494 3.19 -4.57 -17.47
N SER A 495 3.79 -4.98 -18.58
CA SER A 495 5.10 -4.52 -19.05
C SER A 495 5.04 -3.18 -19.78
N LYS A 496 3.87 -2.80 -20.34
CA LYS A 496 3.67 -1.50 -21.02
C LYS A 496 3.96 -0.30 -20.11
N TRP A 497 3.73 -0.46 -18.81
CA TRP A 497 3.96 0.57 -17.80
C TRP A 497 5.19 0.31 -16.92
N ALA A 498 6.03 -0.66 -17.29
CA ALA A 498 7.10 -1.18 -16.44
C ALA A 498 6.60 -1.48 -15.00
N SER A 499 5.40 -2.07 -14.89
CA SER A 499 4.81 -2.40 -13.59
C SER A 499 5.67 -3.43 -12.91
N SER A 500 6.05 -3.15 -11.66
CA SER A 500 6.74 -4.11 -10.81
C SER A 500 5.77 -5.08 -10.11
N ASP A 501 4.52 -5.19 -10.55
CA ASP A 501 3.47 -6.05 -9.94
C ASP A 501 2.58 -6.69 -11.01
N PHE A 502 1.91 -7.79 -10.66
CA PHE A 502 0.94 -8.49 -11.49
C PHE A 502 -0.51 -8.28 -11.05
N ARG A 503 -1.46 -8.46 -11.97
CA ARG A 503 -2.86 -8.71 -11.65
C ARG A 503 -3.08 -10.22 -11.55
N PHE A 504 -3.62 -10.67 -10.42
CA PHE A 504 -3.92 -12.09 -10.21
C PHE A 504 -5.30 -12.41 -10.79
N GLY A 505 -5.41 -13.53 -11.50
CA GLY A 505 -6.65 -14.07 -12.02
C GLY A 505 -6.89 -15.46 -11.45
N ASN A 506 -7.95 -15.58 -10.67
CA ASN A 506 -8.41 -16.86 -10.14
C ASN A 506 -8.93 -17.74 -11.27
N ILE A 507 -9.07 -19.04 -11.00
CA ILE A 507 -9.68 -20.01 -11.93
C ILE A 507 -11.07 -19.56 -12.40
N SER A 508 -11.84 -18.89 -11.54
CA SER A 508 -13.18 -18.37 -11.87
C SER A 508 -13.18 -17.11 -12.72
N ASP A 509 -12.05 -16.43 -12.88
CA ASP A 509 -11.98 -15.13 -13.53
C ASP A 509 -11.81 -15.25 -15.05
N TYR A 510 -11.87 -14.11 -15.74
CA TYR A 510 -11.76 -14.03 -17.19
C TYR A 510 -10.57 -13.17 -17.59
N LEU A 511 -9.80 -13.64 -18.58
CA LEU A 511 -8.79 -12.85 -19.26
C LEU A 511 -9.45 -12.19 -20.49
N ILE A 512 -9.38 -10.85 -20.54
CA ILE A 512 -10.03 -10.02 -21.55
C ILE A 512 -8.94 -9.40 -22.42
N ILE A 513 -9.01 -9.64 -23.73
CA ILE A 513 -8.01 -9.19 -24.71
C ILE A 513 -8.73 -8.33 -25.76
N ASN A 514 -8.28 -7.10 -25.96
CA ASN A 514 -8.84 -6.27 -27.02
C ASN A 514 -8.59 -6.88 -28.41
N GLU A 515 -9.64 -7.00 -29.23
CA GLU A 515 -9.54 -7.67 -30.54
C GLU A 515 -8.62 -6.92 -31.52
N LYS A 516 -8.58 -5.58 -31.46
CA LYS A 516 -7.77 -4.74 -32.35
C LYS A 516 -6.37 -4.45 -31.80
N ASN A 517 -6.21 -4.51 -30.48
CA ASN A 517 -4.95 -4.23 -29.80
C ASN A 517 -4.67 -5.29 -28.72
N PRO A 518 -4.10 -6.45 -29.07
CA PRO A 518 -3.86 -7.53 -28.11
C PRO A 518 -2.96 -7.16 -26.91
N SER A 519 -2.16 -6.08 -27.01
CA SER A 519 -1.40 -5.57 -25.86
C SER A 519 -2.29 -5.00 -24.74
N GLU A 520 -3.54 -4.64 -25.08
CA GLU A 520 -4.57 -4.27 -24.11
C GLU A 520 -5.27 -5.52 -23.58
N ILE A 521 -4.59 -6.18 -22.66
CA ILE A 521 -5.06 -7.35 -21.93
C ILE A 521 -5.32 -7.02 -20.45
N THR A 522 -6.42 -7.55 -19.89
CA THR A 522 -6.79 -7.35 -18.48
C THR A 522 -7.46 -8.60 -17.91
N ILE A 523 -7.57 -8.66 -16.59
CA ILE A 523 -8.37 -9.67 -15.88
C ILE A 523 -9.66 -9.01 -15.39
N SER A 524 -10.77 -9.74 -15.48
CA SER A 524 -12.08 -9.35 -14.94
C SER A 524 -12.66 -10.48 -14.10
N ASP A 525 -13.13 -10.14 -12.90
CA ASP A 525 -13.95 -11.04 -12.09
C ASP A 525 -15.33 -11.29 -12.76
N PRO A 526 -16.05 -12.36 -12.38
CA PRO A 526 -17.34 -12.68 -12.97
C PRO A 526 -18.42 -11.62 -12.82
N GLY A 527 -18.42 -10.85 -11.72
CA GLY A 527 -19.41 -9.82 -11.46
C GLY A 527 -19.24 -8.65 -12.43
N ARG A 528 -18.02 -8.10 -12.48
CA ARG A 528 -17.67 -7.05 -13.44
C ARG A 528 -17.82 -7.52 -14.88
N PHE A 529 -17.41 -8.76 -15.16
CA PHE A 529 -17.47 -9.31 -16.51
C PHE A 529 -18.90 -9.28 -17.06
N ARG A 530 -19.88 -9.76 -16.28
CA ARG A 530 -21.30 -9.77 -16.67
C ARG A 530 -21.92 -8.38 -16.80
N ALA A 531 -21.40 -7.41 -16.05
CA ALA A 531 -21.87 -6.03 -16.12
C ALA A 531 -21.39 -5.31 -17.39
N VAL A 532 -20.18 -5.65 -17.87
CA VAL A 532 -19.47 -4.89 -18.91
C VAL A 532 -19.41 -5.63 -20.26
N TYR A 533 -19.60 -6.94 -20.31
CA TYR A 533 -19.45 -7.72 -21.54
C TYR A 533 -20.70 -8.52 -21.88
N LYS A 534 -21.16 -8.41 -23.12
CA LYS A 534 -22.28 -9.18 -23.67
C LYS A 534 -21.77 -10.15 -24.71
N LYS A 535 -22.22 -11.40 -24.64
CA LYS A 535 -21.84 -12.43 -25.60
C LYS A 535 -22.38 -12.04 -26.97
N THR A 536 -21.53 -12.01 -27.99
CA THR A 536 -22.00 -11.80 -29.37
C THR A 536 -22.79 -13.03 -29.80
N VAL A 537 -24.06 -12.85 -30.15
CA VAL A 537 -24.82 -13.89 -30.84
C VAL A 537 -24.20 -14.04 -32.23
N ARG A 538 -23.76 -15.25 -32.56
CA ARG A 538 -23.22 -15.56 -33.89
C ARG A 538 -24.30 -15.41 -34.96
#